data_AF-A0AAJ6ZFN4-F1
#
_entry.id   AF-A0AAJ6ZFN4-F1
#
_cell.length_a   1.000
_cell.length_b   1.000
_cell.length_c   1.000
_cell.angle_alpha   90.00
_cell.angle_beta   90.00
_cell.angle_gamma   90.00
#
_symmetry.space_group_name_H-M   'P 1'
#
loop_
_entity.id
_entity.type
_entity.pdbx_description
1 polymer ?
#
loop_
_entity_poly.entity_id
_entity_poly.type
_entity_poly.pdbx_seq_one_letter_code
_entity_poly.pdbx_strand_id
1 'polypeptide(L)'
;MQSDGEETLLHSCFGSLKTAVMGCCYSICHKETDPEENIVNERTHLLEVAEQQQESPSPVACAATPPRKPDEQSALNRILHETATNVIDVGALGPYALEASAYNERVRTYTARAAAAPPPPPRAPRLLADLPPALRAAALAAPPPHALDRDLITNAVKKAAAAISELRVEHHEDLVVPFRVP
;
A
#
# COMPACT_ATOMS: atom_id res chain seq x y z
N MET A 1 13.82 26.60 -43.11
CA MET A 1 13.09 27.32 -42.04
C MET A 1 12.24 26.27 -41.34
N GLN A 2 12.85 25.50 -40.44
CA GLN A 2 12.76 25.66 -38.98
C GLN A 2 11.31 25.60 -38.49
N SER A 3 10.81 24.38 -38.27
CA SER A 3 9.50 24.10 -37.66
C SER A 3 9.52 22.85 -36.77
N ASP A 4 10.66 22.51 -36.17
CA ASP A 4 10.81 21.29 -35.33
C ASP A 4 11.12 21.61 -33.85
N GLY A 5 10.98 22.88 -33.42
CA GLY A 5 11.45 23.34 -32.10
C GLY A 5 10.41 23.42 -30.97
N GLU A 6 9.11 23.41 -31.28
CA GLU A 6 8.07 23.75 -30.28
C GLU A 6 7.37 22.51 -29.69
N GLU A 7 7.30 21.40 -30.43
CA GLU A 7 6.70 20.14 -29.97
C GLU A 7 7.55 19.46 -28.87
N THR A 8 8.87 19.70 -28.85
CA THR A 8 9.80 19.05 -27.91
C THR A 8 9.75 19.66 -26.51
N LEU A 9 9.38 20.93 -26.39
CA LEU A 9 9.40 21.67 -25.12
C LEU A 9 8.19 21.34 -24.22
N LEU A 10 7.02 21.08 -24.81
CA LEU A 10 5.83 20.68 -24.04
C LEU A 10 5.96 19.25 -23.48
N HIS A 11 6.64 18.36 -24.20
CA HIS A 11 6.94 17.01 -23.74
C HIS A 11 7.95 16.99 -22.57
N SER A 12 8.86 17.95 -22.54
CA SER A 12 9.86 18.13 -21.47
C SER A 12 9.21 18.56 -20.14
N CYS A 13 8.26 19.49 -20.17
CA CYS A 13 7.57 19.98 -18.97
C CYS A 13 6.74 18.89 -18.27
N PHE A 14 6.08 18.01 -19.04
CA PHE A 14 5.33 16.89 -18.48
C PHE A 14 6.23 15.73 -18.01
N GLY A 15 7.38 15.52 -18.67
CA GLY A 15 8.36 14.52 -18.25
C GLY A 15 8.98 14.82 -16.88
N SER A 16 9.26 16.09 -16.59
CA SER A 16 9.88 16.52 -15.33
C SER A 16 8.96 16.39 -14.11
N LEU A 17 7.63 16.44 -14.30
CA LEU A 17 6.67 16.25 -13.20
C LEU A 17 6.50 14.78 -12.82
N LYS A 18 6.75 13.87 -13.77
CA LYS A 18 6.66 12.41 -13.56
C LYS A 18 7.73 11.87 -12.61
N THR A 19 8.85 12.58 -12.46
CA THR A 19 9.94 12.26 -11.54
C THR A 19 9.72 12.84 -10.13
N ALA A 20 8.83 13.82 -9.98
CA ALA A 20 8.56 14.50 -8.70
C ALA A 20 7.36 13.92 -7.92
N VAL A 21 6.64 12.93 -8.46
CA VAL A 21 5.61 12.20 -7.71
C VAL A 21 6.29 11.16 -6.83
N MET A 22 6.93 11.64 -5.76
CA MET A 22 7.32 10.81 -4.64
C MET A 22 6.07 10.51 -3.82
N GLY A 23 5.46 9.35 -4.08
CA GLY A 23 4.54 8.61 -3.19
C GLY A 23 3.51 9.43 -2.41
N CYS A 24 2.36 9.75 -3.02
CA CYS A 24 1.19 10.20 -2.28
C CYS A 24 0.51 9.02 -1.54
N CYS A 25 0.87 8.81 -0.28
CA CYS A 25 0.21 7.86 0.63
C CYS A 25 -1.06 8.48 1.23
N TYR A 26 -2.19 8.42 0.51
CA TYR A 26 -3.50 8.79 1.04
C TYR A 26 -4.12 7.61 1.81
N SER A 27 -3.87 7.51 3.12
CA SER A 27 -4.61 6.56 3.99
C SER A 27 -4.98 7.08 5.39
N ILE A 28 -4.68 8.34 5.74
CA ILE A 28 -4.82 8.82 7.14
C ILE A 28 -6.03 9.76 7.36
N CYS A 29 -6.78 10.16 6.33
CA CYS A 29 -7.86 11.15 6.47
C CYS A 29 -9.28 10.57 6.71
N HIS A 30 -9.40 9.39 7.31
CA HIS A 30 -10.70 8.93 7.81
C HIS A 30 -10.59 8.41 9.24
N LYS A 31 -10.76 9.32 10.19
CA LYS A 31 -11.14 9.01 11.56
C LYS A 31 -12.33 9.90 11.88
N GLU A 32 -13.46 9.27 12.18
CA GLU A 32 -14.54 9.70 13.08
C GLU A 32 -15.70 8.71 12.83
N THR A 33 -15.80 7.69 13.68
CA THR A 33 -17.01 7.10 14.30
C THR A 33 -16.70 5.63 14.68
N ASP A 34 -16.23 5.40 15.91
CA ASP A 34 -16.29 4.05 16.52
C ASP A 34 -17.72 3.80 16.99
N PRO A 35 -18.28 2.62 16.68
CA PRO A 35 -18.26 1.58 17.71
C PRO A 35 -17.70 0.26 17.18
N GLU A 36 -16.62 -0.22 17.81
CA GLU A 36 -16.19 -1.64 17.92
C GLU A 36 -16.80 -2.62 16.90
N GLU A 37 -16.52 -2.42 15.61
CA GLU A 37 -16.77 -3.40 14.56
C GLU A 37 -15.44 -3.71 13.90
N ASN A 38 -14.86 -4.84 14.30
CA ASN A 38 -13.84 -5.65 13.63
C ASN A 38 -13.30 -5.01 12.32
N ILE A 39 -12.49 -3.96 12.46
CA ILE A 39 -11.94 -3.25 11.31
C ILE A 39 -10.94 -4.20 10.69
N VAL A 40 -11.31 -4.76 9.54
CA VAL A 40 -10.45 -5.64 8.76
C VAL A 40 -9.20 -4.85 8.36
N ASN A 41 -8.13 -5.03 9.11
CA ASN A 41 -6.80 -4.51 8.87
C ASN A 41 -5.99 -5.51 8.03
N GLU A 42 -4.83 -5.10 7.54
CA GLU A 42 -3.85 -5.97 6.86
C GLU A 42 -3.31 -7.10 7.74
N ARG A 43 -3.63 -7.09 9.04
CA ARG A 43 -3.33 -8.16 10.01
C ARG A 43 -4.50 -9.12 10.27
N THR A 44 -5.70 -8.86 9.73
CA THR A 44 -6.84 -9.77 9.90
C THR A 44 -6.72 -10.94 8.93
N HIS A 45 -6.72 -12.16 9.48
CA HIS A 45 -6.67 -13.37 8.68
C HIS A 45 -7.95 -13.49 7.84
N LEU A 46 -7.80 -13.48 6.51
CA LEU A 46 -8.90 -13.56 5.53
C LEU A 46 -9.62 -14.91 5.52
N LEU A 47 -9.13 -15.89 6.29
CA LEU A 47 -9.70 -17.21 6.43
C LEU A 47 -9.74 -17.54 7.92
N GLU A 48 -10.91 -17.92 8.44
CA GLU A 48 -11.01 -18.59 9.74
C GLU A 48 -10.21 -19.90 9.65
N VAL A 49 -9.01 -19.88 10.19
CA VAL A 49 -8.27 -21.10 10.49
C VAL A 49 -8.94 -21.67 11.73
N ALA A 50 -9.71 -22.75 11.57
CA ALA A 50 -10.14 -23.52 12.72
C ALA A 50 -8.87 -23.93 13.47
N GLU A 51 -8.67 -23.34 14.67
CA GLU A 51 -7.57 -23.70 15.54
C GLU A 51 -7.66 -25.21 15.76
N GLN A 52 -6.73 -25.96 15.15
CA GLN A 52 -6.52 -27.33 15.54
C GLN A 52 -6.01 -27.27 16.98
N GLN A 53 -6.93 -27.41 17.93
CA GLN A 53 -6.62 -27.77 19.30
C GLN A 53 -5.79 -29.04 19.24
N GLN A 54 -4.47 -28.88 19.35
CA GLN A 54 -3.54 -29.97 19.48
C GLN A 54 -3.73 -30.51 20.90
N GLU A 55 -4.67 -31.44 21.03
CA GLU A 55 -5.01 -32.13 22.26
C GLU A 55 -3.81 -32.99 22.67
N SER A 56 -2.96 -32.44 23.54
CA SER A 56 -1.89 -33.20 24.19
C SER A 56 -2.51 -34.22 25.15
N PRO A 57 -2.08 -35.49 25.17
CA PRO A 57 -2.67 -36.50 26.05
C PRO A 57 -2.44 -36.14 27.52
N SER A 58 -3.53 -36.17 28.29
CA SER A 58 -3.56 -35.85 29.71
C SER A 58 -2.75 -36.86 30.54
N PRO A 59 -1.81 -36.43 31.39
CA PRO A 59 -1.29 -37.29 32.44
C PRO A 59 -2.29 -37.32 33.60
N VAL A 60 -2.65 -38.55 33.95
CA VAL A 60 -3.44 -39.02 35.08
C VAL A 60 -3.39 -38.09 36.30
N ALA A 61 -4.56 -37.71 36.80
CA ALA A 61 -4.74 -36.87 37.97
C ALA A 61 -4.17 -37.53 39.24
N CYS A 62 -3.16 -36.90 39.84
CA CYS A 62 -2.86 -37.05 41.26
C CYS A 62 -3.41 -35.84 42.00
N ALA A 63 -4.33 -36.11 42.92
CA ALA A 63 -4.99 -35.13 43.76
C ALA A 63 -4.00 -34.42 44.71
N ALA A 64 -4.32 -33.16 45.03
CA ALA A 64 -3.77 -32.26 46.06
C ALA A 64 -2.69 -31.25 45.63
N THR A 65 -3.13 -30.15 44.99
CA THR A 65 -2.51 -28.82 45.16
C THR A 65 -3.59 -27.72 45.17
N PRO A 66 -3.49 -26.69 46.04
CA PRO A 66 -4.49 -25.62 46.18
C PRO A 66 -4.51 -24.66 44.96
N PRO A 67 -5.59 -23.90 44.71
CA PRO A 67 -5.71 -23.04 43.54
C PRO A 67 -4.80 -21.82 43.71
N ARG A 68 -3.61 -21.84 43.10
CA ARG A 68 -2.69 -20.71 43.10
C ARG A 68 -2.48 -20.19 41.68
N LYS A 69 -2.92 -18.95 41.46
CA LYS A 69 -2.43 -17.99 40.46
C LYS A 69 -2.56 -18.38 38.96
N PRO A 70 -3.78 -18.38 38.38
CA PRO A 70 -3.93 -18.52 36.93
C PRO A 70 -3.49 -17.28 36.11
N ASP A 71 -3.21 -16.12 36.73
CA ASP A 71 -3.00 -14.87 35.99
C ASP A 71 -1.52 -14.61 35.61
N GLU A 72 -0.58 -14.81 36.54
CA GLU A 72 0.85 -14.50 36.30
C GLU A 72 1.45 -15.36 35.17
N GLN A 73 1.14 -16.65 35.13
CA GLN A 73 1.67 -17.55 34.09
C GLN A 73 1.04 -17.29 32.71
N SER A 74 -0.24 -16.87 32.67
CA SER A 74 -0.94 -16.48 31.46
C SER A 74 -0.38 -15.17 30.88
N ALA A 75 -0.12 -14.17 31.75
CA ALA A 75 0.52 -12.92 31.37
C ALA A 75 1.91 -13.15 30.77
N LEU A 76 2.71 -14.04 31.37
CA LEU A 76 4.03 -14.40 30.83
C LEU A 76 3.93 -15.10 29.46
N ASN A 77 2.96 -16.01 29.27
CA ASN A 77 2.73 -16.64 27.97
C ASN A 77 2.29 -15.64 26.90
N ARG A 78 1.44 -14.66 27.26
CA ARG A 78 1.06 -13.57 26.37
C ARG A 78 2.27 -12.73 25.95
N ILE A 79 3.10 -12.34 26.92
CA ILE A 79 4.34 -11.58 26.65
C ILE A 79 5.27 -12.36 25.72
N LEU A 80 5.46 -13.65 25.95
CA LEU A 80 6.30 -14.50 25.10
C LEU A 80 5.73 -14.62 23.69
N HIS A 81 4.42 -14.81 23.53
CA HIS A 81 3.79 -14.94 22.23
C HIS A 81 3.83 -13.60 21.45
N GLU A 82 3.55 -12.49 22.13
CA GLU A 82 3.66 -11.15 21.57
C GLU A 82 5.10 -10.83 21.15
N THR A 83 6.08 -11.18 22.01
CA THR A 83 7.50 -11.00 21.69
C THR A 83 7.91 -11.86 20.50
N ALA A 84 7.52 -13.14 20.47
CA ALA A 84 7.82 -14.03 19.36
C ALA A 84 7.22 -13.56 18.03
N THR A 85 6.07 -12.90 18.07
CA THR A 85 5.41 -12.32 16.89
C THR A 85 6.05 -11.01 16.45
N ASN A 86 6.54 -10.20 17.39
CA ASN A 86 7.09 -8.87 17.12
C ASN A 86 8.59 -8.88 16.80
N VAL A 87 9.32 -9.94 17.17
CA VAL A 87 10.72 -10.11 16.80
C VAL A 87 10.83 -10.50 15.33
N ILE A 88 11.63 -9.74 14.58
CA ILE A 88 11.86 -9.98 13.16
C ILE A 88 12.97 -11.02 13.00
N ASP A 89 12.63 -12.19 12.44
CA ASP A 89 13.63 -13.17 11.99
C ASP A 89 14.25 -12.72 10.67
N VAL A 90 15.43 -12.10 10.77
CA VAL A 90 16.21 -11.66 9.60
C VAL A 90 16.72 -12.82 8.73
N GLY A 91 16.81 -14.04 9.28
CA GLY A 91 17.24 -15.24 8.56
C GLY A 91 16.14 -15.86 7.70
N ALA A 92 14.88 -15.58 8.00
CA ALA A 92 13.73 -16.08 7.25
C ALA A 92 13.44 -15.29 5.96
N LEU A 93 14.21 -14.25 5.63
CA LEU A 93 14.05 -13.46 4.40
C LEU A 93 14.52 -14.20 3.12
N GLY A 94 15.07 -15.41 3.26
CA GLY A 94 15.41 -16.26 2.13
C GLY A 94 14.16 -16.78 1.39
N PRO A 95 14.31 -17.27 0.15
CA PRO A 95 13.19 -17.89 -0.55
C PRO A 95 12.72 -19.10 0.27
N TYR A 96 11.55 -18.97 0.90
CA TYR A 96 10.87 -20.08 1.57
C TYR A 96 10.69 -21.20 0.55
N ALA A 97 11.49 -22.24 0.64
CA ALA A 97 11.35 -23.44 -0.16
C ALA A 97 10.14 -24.22 0.38
N LEU A 98 8.96 -23.77 -0.02
CA LEU A 98 7.75 -24.55 0.15
C LEU A 98 7.93 -25.86 -0.62
N GLU A 99 7.70 -27.00 0.02
CA GLU A 99 7.78 -28.27 -0.67
C GLU A 99 6.84 -28.28 -1.88
N ALA A 100 7.31 -28.76 -3.03
CA ALA A 100 6.53 -28.74 -4.27
C ALA A 100 5.19 -29.48 -4.15
N SER A 101 5.14 -30.55 -3.35
CA SER A 101 3.92 -31.29 -3.01
C SER A 101 2.91 -30.40 -2.27
N ALA A 102 3.33 -29.73 -1.19
CA ALA A 102 2.51 -28.83 -0.39
C ALA A 102 2.02 -27.61 -1.18
N TYR A 103 2.81 -27.14 -2.15
CA TYR A 103 2.39 -26.10 -3.08
C TYR A 103 1.26 -26.60 -3.99
N ASN A 104 1.45 -27.75 -4.63
CA ASN A 104 0.48 -28.31 -5.58
C ASN A 104 -0.86 -28.64 -4.91
N GLU A 105 -0.83 -29.16 -3.67
CA GLU A 105 -2.05 -29.41 -2.90
C GLU A 105 -2.81 -28.12 -2.58
N ARG A 106 -2.10 -27.05 -2.19
CA ARG A 106 -2.68 -25.72 -1.99
C ARG A 106 -3.31 -25.18 -3.26
N VAL A 107 -2.62 -25.28 -4.39
CA VAL A 107 -3.15 -24.85 -5.70
C VAL A 107 -4.45 -25.59 -6.01
N ARG A 108 -4.49 -26.92 -5.86
CA ARG A 108 -5.70 -27.71 -6.09
C ARG A 108 -6.84 -27.26 -5.18
N THR A 109 -6.56 -27.08 -3.90
CA THR A 109 -7.55 -26.67 -2.89
C THR A 109 -8.13 -25.29 -3.19
N TYR A 110 -7.28 -24.31 -3.48
CA TYR A 110 -7.72 -22.95 -3.79
C TYR A 110 -8.45 -22.87 -5.12
N THR A 111 -8.02 -23.64 -6.13
CA THR A 111 -8.73 -23.71 -7.41
C THR A 111 -10.12 -24.29 -7.24
N ALA A 112 -10.28 -25.36 -6.46
CA ALA A 112 -11.58 -25.96 -6.17
C ALA A 112 -12.49 -24.99 -5.40
N ARG A 113 -11.96 -24.28 -4.39
CA ARG A 113 -12.71 -23.28 -3.63
C ARG A 113 -13.11 -22.07 -4.48
N ALA A 114 -12.23 -21.61 -5.36
CA ALA A 114 -12.51 -20.50 -6.28
C ALA A 114 -13.57 -20.89 -7.33
N ALA A 115 -13.56 -22.12 -7.81
CA ALA A 115 -14.58 -22.63 -8.73
C ALA A 115 -15.96 -22.78 -8.07
N ALA A 116 -16.01 -23.05 -6.76
CA ALA A 116 -17.24 -23.10 -5.98
C ALA A 116 -17.73 -21.72 -5.51
N ALA A 117 -16.94 -20.66 -5.71
CA ALA A 117 -17.34 -19.31 -5.35
C ALA A 117 -18.48 -18.82 -6.26
N PRO A 118 -19.38 -17.95 -5.74
CA PRO A 118 -20.40 -17.34 -6.57
C PRO A 118 -19.77 -16.58 -7.75
N PRO A 119 -20.48 -16.48 -8.89
CA PRO A 119 -19.97 -15.79 -10.06
C PRO A 119 -19.54 -14.36 -9.69
N PRO A 120 -18.43 -13.86 -10.27
CA PRO A 120 -17.96 -12.52 -9.96
C PRO A 120 -19.07 -11.50 -10.26
N PRO A 121 -19.12 -10.40 -9.51
CA PRO A 121 -20.10 -9.34 -9.76
C PRO A 121 -20.00 -8.87 -11.22
N PRO A 122 -21.12 -8.38 -11.80
CA PRO A 122 -21.11 -7.85 -13.16
C PRO A 122 -19.99 -6.81 -13.30
N ARG A 123 -19.38 -6.79 -14.48
CA ARG A 123 -18.26 -5.91 -14.80
C ARG A 123 -18.58 -4.49 -14.35
N ALA A 124 -17.64 -3.87 -13.62
CA ALA A 124 -17.82 -2.53 -13.08
C ALA A 124 -18.34 -1.58 -14.18
N PRO A 125 -19.33 -0.72 -13.86
CA PRO A 125 -19.90 0.19 -14.85
C PRO A 125 -18.79 1.06 -15.43
N ARG A 126 -18.79 1.21 -16.76
CA ARG A 126 -17.89 2.15 -17.42
C ARG A 126 -18.34 3.55 -17.00
N LEU A 127 -17.50 4.24 -16.23
CA LEU A 127 -17.78 5.60 -15.76
C LEU A 127 -17.78 6.62 -16.90
N LEU A 128 -17.07 6.30 -17.98
CA LEU A 128 -16.95 7.15 -19.16
C LEU A 128 -17.53 6.41 -20.37
N ALA A 129 -18.46 7.07 -21.05
CA ALA A 129 -18.98 6.66 -22.34
C ALA A 129 -18.53 7.68 -23.39
N ASP A 130 -18.22 7.21 -24.60
CA ASP A 130 -17.88 8.10 -25.70
C ASP A 130 -19.07 8.98 -26.06
N LEU A 131 -18.79 10.25 -26.35
CA LEU A 131 -19.80 11.18 -26.81
C LEU A 131 -20.37 10.70 -28.17
N PRO A 132 -21.70 10.74 -28.40
CA PRO A 132 -22.29 10.40 -29.69
C PRO A 132 -21.62 11.14 -30.87
N PRO A 133 -21.57 10.57 -32.08
CA PRO A 133 -20.79 11.13 -33.20
C PRO A 133 -21.08 12.60 -33.52
N ALA A 134 -22.35 13.00 -33.48
CA ALA A 134 -22.75 14.39 -33.73
C ALA A 134 -22.24 15.35 -32.65
N LEU A 135 -22.35 14.98 -31.38
CA LEU A 135 -21.87 15.78 -30.26
C LEU A 135 -20.34 15.82 -30.22
N ARG A 136 -19.66 14.75 -30.60
CA ARG A 136 -18.20 14.71 -30.72
C ARG A 136 -17.69 15.68 -31.79
N ALA A 137 -18.31 15.68 -32.97
CA ALA A 137 -17.95 16.60 -34.04
C ALA A 137 -18.15 18.07 -33.61
N ALA A 138 -19.26 18.37 -32.93
CA ALA A 138 -19.53 19.70 -32.39
C ALA A 138 -18.51 20.11 -31.31
N ALA A 139 -18.16 19.21 -30.38
CA ALA A 139 -17.19 19.48 -29.32
C ALA A 139 -15.77 19.72 -29.87
N LEU A 140 -15.36 18.96 -30.89
CA LEU A 140 -14.05 19.14 -31.54
C LEU A 140 -13.98 20.38 -32.42
N ALA A 141 -15.12 20.84 -32.95
CA ALA A 141 -15.22 22.08 -33.72
C ALA A 141 -15.38 23.34 -32.85
N ALA A 142 -15.55 23.18 -31.54
CA ALA A 142 -15.66 24.29 -30.60
C ALA A 142 -14.34 25.09 -30.56
N PRO A 143 -14.40 26.42 -30.31
CA PRO A 143 -13.19 27.23 -30.20
C PRO A 143 -12.29 26.70 -29.07
N PRO A 144 -10.96 26.76 -29.24
CA PRO A 144 -10.02 26.36 -28.21
C PRO A 144 -10.16 27.26 -26.96
N PRO A 145 -9.68 26.80 -25.80
CA PRO A 145 -9.68 27.61 -24.59
C PRO A 145 -8.94 28.93 -24.81
N HIS A 146 -9.41 29.98 -24.14
CA HIS A 146 -8.89 31.34 -24.32
C HIS A 146 -7.40 31.43 -23.95
N ALA A 147 -6.63 32.22 -24.68
CA ALA A 147 -5.19 32.35 -24.45
C ALA A 147 -4.86 32.83 -23.02
N LEU A 148 -5.66 33.76 -22.47
CA LEU A 148 -5.51 34.23 -21.08
C LEU A 148 -5.64 33.11 -20.05
N ASP A 149 -6.53 32.14 -20.26
CA ASP A 149 -6.70 31.02 -19.34
C ASP A 149 -5.49 30.08 -19.40
N ARG A 150 -4.97 29.85 -20.62
CA ARG A 150 -3.74 29.06 -20.82
C ARG A 150 -2.55 29.72 -20.14
N ASP A 151 -2.42 31.04 -20.26
CA ASP A 151 -1.35 31.81 -19.62
C ASP A 151 -1.49 31.80 -18.10
N LEU A 152 -2.71 31.95 -17.58
CA LEU A 152 -3.01 31.86 -16.15
C LEU A 152 -2.58 30.49 -15.59
N ILE A 153 -2.99 29.39 -16.22
CA ILE A 153 -2.64 28.03 -15.83
C ILE A 153 -1.12 27.84 -15.90
N THR A 154 -0.48 28.27 -16.98
CA THR A 154 0.96 28.15 -17.18
C THR A 154 1.73 28.90 -16.10
N ASN A 155 1.31 30.12 -15.77
CA ASN A 155 1.94 30.93 -14.73
C ASN A 155 1.72 30.34 -13.33
N ALA A 156 0.54 29.79 -13.04
CA ALA A 156 0.28 29.09 -11.78
C ALA A 156 1.19 27.87 -11.62
N VAL A 157 1.35 27.06 -12.67
CA VAL A 157 2.24 25.89 -12.66
C VAL A 157 3.71 26.32 -12.50
N LYS A 158 4.16 27.37 -13.17
CA LYS A 158 5.52 27.92 -13.01
C LYS A 158 5.80 28.34 -11.56
N LYS A 159 4.83 29.01 -10.92
CA LYS A 159 4.94 29.41 -9.50
C LYS A 159 4.98 28.20 -8.57
N ALA A 160 4.14 27.19 -8.82
CA ALA A 160 4.16 25.95 -8.03
C ALA A 160 5.49 25.21 -8.18
N ALA A 161 6.03 25.10 -9.40
CA ALA A 161 7.33 24.49 -9.65
C ALA A 161 8.47 25.25 -8.96
N ALA A 162 8.44 26.58 -8.97
CA ALA A 162 9.40 27.41 -8.24
C ALA A 162 9.33 27.15 -6.73
N ALA A 163 8.13 27.11 -6.15
CA ALA A 163 7.96 26.83 -4.72
C ALA A 163 8.45 25.43 -4.32
N ILE A 164 8.22 24.41 -5.18
CA ILE A 164 8.74 23.05 -4.93
C ILE A 164 10.27 23.04 -4.99
N SER A 165 10.90 23.86 -5.84
CA SER A 165 12.36 23.93 -5.91
C SER A 165 13.02 24.57 -4.67
N GLU A 166 12.24 25.33 -3.89
CA GLU A 166 12.69 25.89 -2.61
C GLU A 166 12.67 24.85 -1.47
N LEU A 167 12.00 23.70 -1.66
CA LEU A 167 12.02 22.60 -0.71
C LEU A 167 13.37 21.85 -0.79
N ARG A 168 14.38 22.41 -0.12
CA ARG A 168 15.72 21.84 -0.03
C ARG A 168 16.28 22.04 1.38
N VAL A 169 17.23 21.20 1.75
CA VAL A 169 17.97 21.34 3.01
C VAL A 169 19.00 22.46 2.85
N GLU A 170 18.92 23.48 3.72
CA GLU A 170 19.96 24.50 3.82
C GLU A 170 21.18 23.93 4.54
N HIS A 171 22.35 24.06 3.93
CA HIS A 171 23.60 23.56 4.50
C HIS A 171 24.23 24.65 5.38
N HIS A 172 24.42 24.35 6.67
CA HIS A 172 25.04 25.28 7.64
C HIS A 172 26.46 24.88 8.05
N GLU A 173 26.74 23.58 8.21
CA GLU A 173 28.02 23.07 8.71
C GLU A 173 28.42 21.77 7.98
N ASP A 174 29.72 21.52 7.93
CA ASP A 174 30.29 20.31 7.34
C ASP A 174 29.86 19.07 8.13
N LEU A 175 29.06 18.19 7.51
CA LEU A 175 28.69 16.89 8.10
C LEU A 175 29.87 15.91 8.16
N VAL A 176 30.91 16.16 7.37
CA VAL A 176 32.08 15.28 7.25
C VAL A 176 33.33 16.13 7.31
N VAL A 177 34.14 15.93 8.36
CA VAL A 177 35.45 16.58 8.50
C VAL A 177 36.55 15.54 8.27
N PRO A 178 37.45 15.74 7.29
CA PRO A 178 38.55 14.82 7.07
C PRO A 178 39.61 14.98 8.18
N PHE A 179 39.89 13.91 8.89
CA PHE A 179 41.03 13.87 9.81
C PHE A 179 42.32 13.81 9.00
N ARG A 180 43.09 14.91 8.99
CA ARG A 180 44.48 14.89 8.56
C ARG A 180 45.38 14.72 9.79
N VAL A 181 46.25 13.72 9.72
CA VAL A 181 47.35 13.56 10.68
C VAL A 181 48.48 14.51 10.24
N PRO A 182 49.10 15.28 11.16
CA PRO A 182 50.19 16.19 10.85
C PRO A 182 51.44 15.47 10.30
#